data_AF-A0A7C7AEP4-F1
#
_entry.id   AF-A0A7C7AEP4-F1
#
_cell.length_a   1.000
_cell.length_b   1.000
_cell.length_c   1.000
_cell.angle_alpha   90.00
_cell.angle_beta   90.00
_cell.angle_gamma   90.00
#
_symmetry.space_group_name_H-M   'P 1'
#
loop_
_entity.id
_entity.type
_entity.pdbx_description
1 polymer ?
#
loop_
_entity_poly.entity_id
_entity_poly.type
_entity_poly.pdbx_seq_one_letter_code
_entity_poly.pdbx_strand_id
1 'polypeptide(L)'
;MAFNSFIKVKNVSNTFDTIFPITKAQNIIVDEGTDKRLTTVLNEMNTAIAAKLDASQKGVANGVATLDANGFVPLAQLPPQVKEIKVVADITARNALTTKYSGLSVYVQDATDDPTVETGGAYYIYNGSDWVKVAEAESLDVVLDWNEIINKPTTLAGFGITDAVNIADVSNVAAPNKIIKADGDGKIPASITGNAATATKLSVERQIEITGDANGAA
;
A
#
# COMPACT_ATOMS: atom_id res chain seq x y z
N MET A 1 22.02 -82.49 -24.63
CA MET A 1 22.99 -83.20 -23.75
C MET A 1 23.37 -82.25 -22.64
N ALA A 2 22.90 -82.49 -21.42
CA ALA A 2 23.28 -81.73 -20.24
C ALA A 2 24.46 -82.46 -19.59
N PHE A 3 25.59 -81.77 -19.40
CA PHE A 3 26.67 -82.28 -18.56
C PHE A 3 26.21 -82.14 -17.11
N ASN A 4 25.61 -83.19 -16.55
CA ASN A 4 25.31 -83.21 -15.13
C ASN A 4 26.62 -83.44 -14.37
N SER A 5 26.99 -82.51 -13.49
CA SER A 5 28.06 -82.72 -12.54
C SER A 5 27.70 -83.92 -11.66
N PHE A 6 28.51 -84.98 -11.68
CA PHE A 6 28.35 -86.13 -10.80
C PHE A 6 29.67 -86.39 -10.08
N ILE A 7 29.58 -86.92 -8.86
CA ILE A 7 30.76 -87.37 -8.12
C ILE A 7 30.72 -88.90 -8.08
N LYS A 8 31.85 -89.52 -8.40
CA LYS A 8 32.05 -90.95 -8.18
C LYS A 8 32.73 -91.16 -6.84
N VAL A 9 32.06 -91.86 -5.94
CA VAL A 9 32.61 -92.19 -4.61
C VAL A 9 32.85 -93.69 -4.58
N LYS A 10 34.04 -94.10 -4.15
CA LYS A 10 34.37 -95.51 -4.03
C LYS A 10 33.69 -96.07 -2.78
N ASN A 11 32.90 -97.11 -2.93
CA ASN A 11 32.23 -97.75 -1.81
C ASN A 11 33.16 -98.77 -1.12
N VAL A 12 32.67 -99.32 0.00
CA VAL A 12 33.41 -100.29 0.83
C VAL A 12 33.75 -101.60 0.10
N SER A 13 33.06 -101.90 -1.01
CA SER A 13 33.35 -103.03 -1.89
C SER A 13 34.33 -102.67 -3.02
N ASN A 14 34.93 -101.48 -2.96
CA ASN A 14 35.90 -100.96 -3.91
C ASN A 14 35.35 -100.75 -5.34
N THR A 15 34.03 -100.65 -5.51
CA THR A 15 33.35 -100.22 -6.74
C THR A 15 32.90 -98.75 -6.61
N PHE A 16 32.47 -98.08 -7.69
CA PHE A 16 32.11 -96.66 -7.67
C PHE A 16 30.59 -96.45 -7.73
N ASP A 17 30.06 -95.72 -6.76
CA ASP A 17 28.68 -95.22 -6.78
C ASP A 17 28.64 -93.81 -7.39
N THR A 18 27.61 -93.55 -8.20
CA THR A 18 27.41 -92.26 -8.87
C THR A 18 26.34 -91.48 -8.13
N ILE A 19 26.72 -90.32 -7.58
CA ILE A 19 25.80 -89.44 -6.85
C ILE A 19 25.62 -88.15 -7.64
N PHE A 20 24.36 -87.78 -7.90
CA PHE A 20 23.97 -86.52 -8.53
C PHE A 20 23.55 -85.52 -7.44
N PRO A 21 24.33 -84.46 -7.18
CA PRO A 21 23.92 -83.44 -6.22
C PRO A 21 22.72 -82.65 -6.75
N ILE A 22 21.59 -82.70 -6.03
CA ILE A 22 20.44 -81.81 -6.27
C ILE A 22 20.63 -80.52 -5.48
N THR A 23 21.01 -79.44 -6.16
CA THR A 23 21.03 -78.09 -5.59
C THR A 23 19.80 -77.32 -6.05
N LYS A 24 18.87 -77.01 -5.13
CA LYS A 24 17.94 -75.89 -5.36
C LYS A 24 18.73 -74.61 -5.10
N ALA A 25 18.97 -73.80 -6.14
CA ALA A 25 19.62 -72.51 -5.95
C ALA A 25 18.71 -71.61 -5.11
N GLN A 26 18.95 -71.54 -3.80
CA GLN A 26 18.20 -70.66 -2.89
C GLN A 26 18.49 -69.18 -3.20
N ASN A 27 19.61 -68.90 -3.87
CA ASN A 27 20.12 -67.57 -4.15
C ASN A 27 20.56 -67.53 -5.62
N ILE A 28 19.85 -66.77 -6.46
CA ILE A 28 20.39 -66.37 -7.76
C ILE A 28 21.19 -65.09 -7.50
N ILE A 29 22.51 -65.22 -7.55
CA ILE A 29 23.44 -64.09 -7.61
C ILE A 29 23.42 -63.62 -9.05
N VAL A 30 23.11 -62.35 -9.25
CA VAL A 30 22.85 -61.77 -10.58
C VAL A 30 24.03 -60.92 -11.05
N ASP A 31 24.90 -60.54 -10.11
CA ASP A 31 26.16 -59.85 -10.35
C ASP A 31 27.28 -60.58 -9.61
N GLU A 32 28.13 -61.28 -10.36
CA GLU A 32 29.21 -62.13 -9.84
C GLU A 32 30.39 -61.31 -9.26
N GLY A 33 30.45 -60.00 -9.52
CA GLY A 33 31.50 -59.11 -8.99
C GLY A 33 31.17 -58.49 -7.63
N THR A 34 29.88 -58.36 -7.29
CA THR A 34 29.41 -57.79 -6.00
C THR A 34 28.65 -58.78 -5.12
N ASP A 35 28.41 -59.99 -5.61
CA ASP A 35 27.68 -61.07 -4.94
C ASP A 35 26.24 -60.68 -4.53
N LYS A 36 25.66 -59.69 -5.22
CA LYS A 36 24.30 -59.22 -4.93
C LYS A 36 23.27 -60.20 -5.45
N ARG A 37 22.37 -60.60 -4.57
CA ARG A 37 21.20 -61.43 -4.89
C ARG A 37 20.12 -60.59 -5.56
N LEU A 38 19.35 -61.21 -6.45
CA LEU A 38 18.28 -60.57 -7.22
C LEU A 38 17.31 -59.75 -6.35
N THR A 39 16.93 -60.28 -5.19
CA THR A 39 16.00 -59.62 -4.25
C THR A 39 16.61 -58.37 -3.61
N THR A 40 17.92 -58.34 -3.37
CA THR A 40 18.62 -57.17 -2.83
C THR A 40 18.67 -56.06 -3.86
N VAL A 41 18.97 -56.42 -5.11
CA VAL A 41 18.98 -55.49 -6.24
C VAL A 41 17.59 -54.89 -6.46
N LEU A 42 16.52 -55.69 -6.42
CA LEU A 42 15.13 -55.20 -6.53
C LEU A 42 14.73 -54.26 -5.39
N ASN A 43 15.18 -54.55 -4.17
CA ASN A 43 14.92 -53.69 -3.02
C ASN A 43 15.69 -52.37 -3.10
N GLU A 44 16.95 -52.36 -3.56
CA GLU A 44 17.70 -51.11 -3.80
C GLU A 44 17.06 -50.28 -4.92
N MET A 45 16.62 -50.95 -5.98
CA MET A 45 15.96 -50.31 -7.11
C MET A 45 14.64 -49.65 -6.70
N ASN A 46 13.78 -50.34 -5.95
CA ASN A 46 12.52 -49.74 -5.47
C ASN A 46 12.76 -48.65 -4.43
N THR A 47 13.80 -48.79 -3.60
CA THR A 47 14.18 -47.79 -2.60
C THR A 47 14.65 -46.49 -3.27
N ALA A 48 15.44 -46.58 -4.34
CA ALA A 48 15.85 -45.41 -5.12
C ALA A 48 14.67 -44.75 -5.88
N ILE A 49 13.70 -45.54 -6.33
CA ILE A 49 12.54 -45.09 -7.09
C ILE A 49 11.55 -44.32 -6.20
N ALA A 50 11.33 -44.78 -4.96
CA ALA A 50 10.40 -44.14 -4.04
C ALA A 50 10.98 -42.90 -3.33
N ALA A 51 12.30 -42.83 -3.12
CA ALA A 51 12.90 -41.81 -2.26
C ALA A 51 13.02 -40.40 -2.87
N LYS A 52 12.60 -40.22 -4.13
CA LYS A 52 12.97 -39.03 -4.88
C LYS A 52 11.93 -37.91 -4.90
N LEU A 53 10.67 -38.19 -4.54
CA LEU A 53 9.50 -37.50 -5.12
C LEU A 53 9.58 -37.62 -6.65
N ASP A 54 8.55 -38.15 -7.29
CA ASP A 54 8.60 -38.26 -8.74
C ASP A 54 8.82 -36.84 -9.29
N ALA A 55 9.97 -36.64 -9.94
CA ALA A 55 10.36 -35.33 -10.44
C ALA A 55 9.33 -34.82 -11.46
N SER A 56 8.54 -35.72 -12.05
CA SER A 56 7.41 -35.39 -12.93
C SER A 56 6.32 -34.59 -12.22
N GLN A 57 6.22 -34.67 -10.89
CA GLN A 57 5.19 -34.01 -10.11
C GLN A 57 5.61 -32.62 -9.61
N LYS A 58 6.89 -32.25 -9.77
CA LYS A 58 7.44 -30.97 -9.25
C LYS A 58 7.14 -29.81 -10.20
N GLY A 59 6.45 -28.79 -9.71
CA GLY A 59 6.23 -27.53 -10.42
C GLY A 59 5.28 -27.62 -11.63
N VAL A 60 4.50 -28.70 -11.74
CA VAL A 60 3.53 -28.92 -12.82
C VAL A 60 2.09 -28.74 -12.33
N ALA A 61 1.16 -28.60 -13.28
CA ALA A 61 -0.27 -28.57 -12.97
C ALA A 61 -0.70 -29.87 -12.26
N ASN A 62 -1.51 -29.73 -11.22
CA ASN A 62 -1.92 -30.83 -10.33
C ASN A 62 -0.78 -31.55 -9.61
N GLY A 63 0.44 -30.99 -9.63
CA GLY A 63 1.60 -31.49 -8.92
C GLY A 63 1.84 -30.77 -7.59
N VAL A 64 3.10 -30.77 -7.16
CA VAL A 64 3.58 -30.11 -5.95
C VAL A 64 4.44 -28.91 -6.28
N ALA A 65 4.34 -27.84 -5.49
CA ALA A 65 5.20 -26.67 -5.64
C ALA A 65 6.66 -27.02 -5.30
N THR A 66 7.61 -26.38 -5.99
CA THR A 66 9.04 -26.43 -5.64
C THR A 66 9.42 -25.21 -4.82
N LEU A 67 10.58 -25.26 -4.18
CA LEU A 67 11.19 -24.11 -3.50
C LEU A 67 12.42 -23.62 -4.28
N ASP A 68 12.73 -22.34 -4.18
CA ASP A 68 13.95 -21.74 -4.69
C ASP A 68 15.13 -21.91 -3.70
N ALA A 69 16.29 -21.32 -4.03
CA ALA A 69 17.51 -21.40 -3.21
C ALA A 69 17.35 -20.80 -1.81
N ASN A 70 16.36 -19.93 -1.60
CA ASN A 70 16.06 -19.29 -0.33
C ASN A 70 14.92 -20.00 0.44
N GLY A 71 14.33 -21.07 -0.14
CA GLY A 71 13.25 -21.82 0.48
C GLY A 71 11.85 -21.28 0.19
N PHE A 72 11.67 -20.42 -0.82
CA PHE A 72 10.37 -19.87 -1.19
C PHE A 72 9.79 -20.52 -2.44
N VAL A 73 8.46 -20.59 -2.54
CA VAL A 73 7.80 -21.01 -3.78
C VAL A 73 8.09 -19.97 -4.87
N PRO A 74 8.69 -20.35 -6.02
CA PRO A 74 8.98 -19.40 -7.07
C PRO A 74 7.72 -18.68 -7.55
N LEU A 75 7.80 -17.36 -7.76
CA LEU A 75 6.68 -16.54 -8.27
C LEU A 75 6.07 -17.06 -9.59
N ALA A 76 6.83 -17.84 -10.37
CA ALA A 76 6.34 -18.48 -11.59
C ALA A 76 5.31 -19.60 -11.33
N GLN A 77 5.32 -20.20 -10.14
CA GLN A 77 4.36 -21.24 -9.71
C GLN A 77 3.13 -20.67 -9.01
N LEU A 78 3.13 -19.36 -8.73
CA LEU A 78 1.99 -18.68 -8.16
C LEU A 78 1.09 -18.09 -9.26
N PRO A 79 -0.24 -18.17 -9.12
CA PRO A 79 -1.16 -17.47 -10.00
C PRO A 79 -0.79 -15.99 -10.09
N PRO A 80 -0.89 -15.36 -11.27
CA PRO A 80 -0.55 -13.95 -11.41
C PRO A 80 -1.28 -13.03 -10.40
N GLN A 81 -2.52 -13.38 -10.06
CA GLN A 81 -3.40 -12.61 -9.17
C GLN A 81 -2.90 -12.52 -7.71
N VAL A 82 -1.98 -13.39 -7.27
CA VAL A 82 -1.44 -13.37 -5.90
C VAL A 82 -0.03 -12.80 -5.81
N LYS A 83 0.49 -12.21 -6.89
CA LYS A 83 1.83 -11.61 -6.90
C LYS A 83 1.79 -10.22 -6.26
N GLU A 84 2.79 -9.96 -5.42
CA GLU A 84 2.98 -8.73 -4.65
C GLU A 84 3.06 -7.46 -5.53
N ILE A 85 2.84 -6.30 -4.91
CA ILE A 85 3.13 -5.00 -5.53
C ILE A 85 4.63 -4.97 -5.87
N LYS A 86 4.98 -4.83 -7.15
CA LYS A 86 6.38 -4.64 -7.53
C LYS A 86 6.79 -3.20 -7.28
N VAL A 87 8.02 -3.00 -6.79
CA VAL A 87 8.64 -1.67 -6.71
C VAL A 87 9.71 -1.58 -7.80
N VAL A 88 9.69 -0.52 -8.60
CA VAL A 88 10.66 -0.26 -9.67
C VAL A 88 11.17 1.17 -9.59
N ALA A 89 12.38 1.40 -10.12
CA ALA A 89 13.03 2.71 -10.07
C ALA A 89 12.25 3.77 -10.87
N ASP A 90 11.90 3.48 -12.12
CA ASP A 90 11.32 4.47 -13.04
C ASP A 90 10.29 3.86 -14.03
N ILE A 91 9.68 4.73 -14.86
CA ILE A 91 8.71 4.33 -15.89
C ILE A 91 9.33 3.41 -16.94
N THR A 92 10.60 3.60 -17.26
CA THR A 92 11.33 2.73 -18.19
C THR A 92 11.42 1.30 -17.65
N ALA A 93 11.77 1.15 -16.38
CA ALA A 93 11.83 -0.13 -15.67
C ALA A 93 10.45 -0.79 -15.56
N ARG A 94 9.38 0.00 -15.30
CA ARG A 94 7.99 -0.50 -15.34
C ARG A 94 7.62 -1.02 -16.73
N ASN A 95 7.96 -0.27 -17.78
CA ASN A 95 7.61 -0.63 -19.16
C ASN A 95 8.37 -1.87 -19.65
N ALA A 96 9.60 -2.08 -19.15
CA ALA A 96 10.44 -3.25 -19.41
C ALA A 96 9.97 -4.55 -18.72
N LEU A 97 8.95 -4.50 -17.85
CA LEU A 97 8.40 -5.72 -17.21
C LEU A 97 7.86 -6.69 -18.27
N THR A 98 8.46 -7.88 -18.37
CA THR A 98 8.09 -8.88 -19.39
C THR A 98 6.87 -9.72 -19.02
N THR A 99 6.58 -9.86 -17.72
CA THR A 99 5.41 -10.60 -17.23
C THR A 99 4.37 -9.63 -16.68
N LYS A 100 3.42 -9.23 -17.54
CA LYS A 100 2.28 -8.38 -17.19
C LYS A 100 1.01 -9.23 -17.16
N TYR A 101 0.13 -8.97 -16.21
CA TYR A 101 -1.18 -9.61 -16.07
C TYR A 101 -2.17 -8.58 -15.54
N SER A 102 -3.45 -8.73 -15.90
CA SER A 102 -4.49 -7.81 -15.41
C SER A 102 -4.54 -7.82 -13.89
N GLY A 103 -4.46 -6.66 -13.26
CA GLY A 103 -4.36 -6.47 -11.81
C GLY A 103 -2.93 -6.43 -11.26
N LEU A 104 -1.88 -6.51 -12.09
CA LEU A 104 -0.50 -6.30 -11.64
C LEU A 104 -0.34 -4.88 -11.11
N SER A 105 -0.11 -4.76 -9.80
CA SER A 105 0.17 -3.49 -9.13
C SER A 105 1.68 -3.22 -9.09
N VAL A 106 2.09 -2.01 -9.43
CA VAL A 106 3.47 -1.56 -9.42
C VAL A 106 3.56 -0.19 -8.79
N TYR A 107 4.46 -0.02 -7.84
CA TYR A 107 4.93 1.28 -7.38
C TYR A 107 6.19 1.67 -8.16
N VAL A 108 6.14 2.82 -8.82
CA VAL A 108 7.28 3.42 -9.53
C VAL A 108 7.83 4.52 -8.63
N GLN A 109 9.11 4.47 -8.28
CA GLN A 109 9.71 5.42 -7.33
C GLN A 109 9.91 6.80 -7.93
N ASP A 110 10.33 6.86 -9.20
CA ASP A 110 10.42 8.07 -10.02
C ASP A 110 9.48 7.91 -11.23
N ALA A 111 8.29 8.46 -11.11
CA ALA A 111 7.27 8.38 -12.14
C ALA A 111 7.22 9.61 -13.04
N THR A 112 8.22 10.51 -12.99
CA THR A 112 8.22 11.82 -13.69
C THR A 112 8.21 11.74 -15.22
N ASP A 113 8.55 10.58 -15.80
CA ASP A 113 8.37 10.26 -17.22
C ASP A 113 6.86 10.17 -17.62
N ASP A 114 5.95 10.01 -16.65
CA ASP A 114 4.51 10.18 -16.83
C ASP A 114 4.18 11.67 -16.74
N PRO A 115 3.65 12.31 -17.80
CA PRO A 115 3.44 13.76 -17.85
C PRO A 115 2.42 14.26 -16.83
N THR A 116 1.70 13.37 -16.16
CA THR A 116 0.75 13.69 -15.10
C THR A 116 1.35 13.56 -13.70
N VAL A 117 2.63 13.23 -13.56
CA VAL A 117 3.36 13.18 -12.28
C VAL A 117 4.41 14.28 -12.29
N GLU A 118 4.23 15.32 -11.49
CA GLU A 118 5.16 16.46 -11.44
C GLU A 118 6.45 16.11 -10.71
N THR A 119 6.37 15.41 -9.57
CA THR A 119 7.52 14.92 -8.81
C THR A 119 7.24 13.57 -8.15
N GLY A 120 8.30 12.86 -7.76
CA GLY A 120 8.19 11.65 -6.95
C GLY A 120 7.63 10.43 -7.67
N GLY A 121 6.95 9.56 -6.91
CA GLY A 121 6.53 8.23 -7.35
C GLY A 121 5.05 8.14 -7.69
N ALA A 122 4.63 7.02 -8.28
CA ALA A 122 3.22 6.74 -8.52
C ALA A 122 2.91 5.24 -8.51
N TYR A 123 1.66 4.92 -8.14
CA TYR A 123 1.10 3.58 -8.18
C TYR A 123 0.37 3.36 -9.49
N TYR A 124 0.65 2.23 -10.13
CA TYR A 124 0.05 1.79 -11.37
C TYR A 124 -0.54 0.40 -11.24
N ILE A 125 -1.64 0.15 -11.96
CA ILE A 125 -2.23 -1.18 -12.14
C ILE A 125 -2.27 -1.47 -13.63
N TYR A 126 -1.79 -2.64 -14.05
CA TYR A 126 -1.94 -3.09 -15.44
C TYR A 126 -3.36 -3.62 -15.66
N ASN A 127 -4.13 -3.06 -16.59
CA ASN A 127 -5.52 -3.48 -16.83
C ASN A 127 -5.63 -4.72 -17.74
N GLY A 128 -4.51 -5.18 -18.33
CA GLY A 128 -4.46 -6.25 -19.32
C GLY A 128 -3.88 -5.80 -20.66
N SER A 129 -4.00 -4.51 -20.98
CA SER A 129 -3.44 -3.88 -22.19
C SER A 129 -2.49 -2.75 -21.84
N ASP A 130 -2.88 -1.89 -20.89
CA ASP A 130 -2.17 -0.66 -20.55
C ASP A 130 -1.97 -0.51 -19.03
N TRP A 131 -1.04 0.35 -18.67
CA TRP A 131 -0.86 0.81 -17.30
C TRP A 131 -1.87 1.91 -16.98
N VAL A 132 -2.60 1.74 -15.88
CA VAL A 132 -3.51 2.73 -15.32
C VAL A 132 -2.87 3.30 -14.06
N LYS A 133 -2.63 4.61 -14.01
CA LYS A 133 -2.20 5.29 -12.80
C LYS A 133 -3.38 5.34 -11.82
N VAL A 134 -3.18 4.86 -10.60
CA VAL A 134 -4.25 4.79 -9.58
C VAL A 134 -4.02 5.72 -8.41
N ALA A 135 -2.76 6.10 -8.17
CA ALA A 135 -2.40 7.11 -7.19
C ALA A 135 -1.03 7.67 -7.52
N GLU A 136 -0.77 8.89 -7.06
CA GLU A 136 0.55 9.51 -7.05
C GLU A 136 1.04 9.50 -5.61
N ALA A 137 2.33 9.22 -5.42
CA ALA A 137 3.01 9.34 -4.14
C ALA A 137 3.63 10.74 -4.04
N GLU A 138 2.77 11.74 -4.23
CA GLU A 138 3.04 13.14 -3.91
C GLU A 138 2.53 13.41 -2.49
N SER A 139 3.08 14.43 -1.82
CA SER A 139 2.41 14.96 -0.64
C SER A 139 1.05 15.51 -1.04
N LEU A 140 0.00 15.23 -0.27
CA LEU A 140 -1.28 15.94 -0.41
C LEU A 140 -1.05 17.41 -0.03
N ASP A 141 -0.67 18.25 -0.99
CA ASP A 141 -0.69 19.70 -0.81
C ASP A 141 -2.13 20.16 -0.97
N VAL A 142 -2.81 20.33 0.16
CA VAL A 142 -4.21 20.77 0.19
C VAL A 142 -4.23 22.29 0.07
N VAL A 143 -4.09 22.77 -1.16
CA VAL A 143 -4.32 24.19 -1.50
C VAL A 143 -5.80 24.37 -1.79
N LEU A 144 -6.57 24.81 -0.79
CA LEU A 144 -7.99 25.12 -0.93
C LEU A 144 -8.18 26.62 -1.10
N ASP A 145 -8.71 27.05 -2.26
CA ASP A 145 -9.27 28.40 -2.39
C ASP A 145 -10.49 28.50 -1.46
N TRP A 146 -10.62 29.63 -0.77
CA TRP A 146 -11.79 29.95 0.06
C TRP A 146 -13.10 29.80 -0.73
N ASN A 147 -13.09 30.09 -2.04
CA ASN A 147 -14.24 29.90 -2.91
C ASN A 147 -14.71 28.44 -3.01
N GLU A 148 -13.80 27.47 -2.86
CA GLU A 148 -14.09 26.02 -2.96
C GLU A 148 -14.64 25.42 -1.66
N ILE A 149 -14.61 26.18 -0.56
CA ILE A 149 -15.18 25.73 0.72
C ILE A 149 -16.72 25.82 0.65
N ILE A 150 -17.38 24.66 0.67
CA ILE A 150 -18.84 24.53 0.75
C ILE A 150 -19.31 24.91 2.15
N ASN A 151 -20.47 25.57 2.27
CA ASN A 151 -21.06 26.03 3.54
C ASN A 151 -20.13 26.96 4.34
N LYS A 152 -19.23 27.67 3.67
CA LYS A 152 -18.42 28.73 4.29
C LYS A 152 -19.31 29.82 4.92
N PRO A 153 -18.93 30.39 6.07
CA PRO A 153 -19.67 31.50 6.66
C PRO A 153 -19.76 32.68 5.68
N THR A 154 -20.98 33.11 5.36
CA THR A 154 -21.24 34.35 4.60
C THR A 154 -21.79 35.47 5.49
N THR A 155 -22.12 35.15 6.74
CA THR A 155 -22.63 36.08 7.74
C THR A 155 -22.02 35.74 9.11
N LEU A 156 -22.08 36.70 10.03
CA LEU A 156 -21.61 36.52 11.41
C LEU A 156 -22.57 35.63 12.23
N ALA A 157 -23.85 35.62 11.87
CA ALA A 157 -24.89 34.85 12.56
C ALA A 157 -24.83 33.36 12.17
N GLY A 158 -25.07 32.47 13.15
CA GLY A 158 -25.23 31.03 12.90
C GLY A 158 -23.92 30.24 12.81
N PHE A 159 -22.76 30.90 12.75
CA PHE A 159 -21.43 30.26 12.69
C PHE A 159 -20.61 30.43 13.99
N GLY A 160 -21.25 30.85 15.08
CA GLY A 160 -20.62 30.92 16.41
C GLY A 160 -19.61 32.06 16.59
N ILE A 161 -19.57 33.05 15.68
CA ILE A 161 -18.67 34.20 15.78
C ILE A 161 -19.26 35.18 16.81
N THR A 162 -18.73 35.17 18.05
CA THR A 162 -19.29 35.92 19.18
C THR A 162 -18.66 37.29 19.42
N ASP A 163 -17.49 37.57 18.83
CA ASP A 163 -16.70 38.80 19.07
C ASP A 163 -16.69 39.77 17.87
N ALA A 164 -17.61 39.59 16.93
CA ALA A 164 -17.70 40.44 15.74
C ALA A 164 -18.78 41.52 15.87
N VAL A 165 -18.50 42.70 15.31
CA VAL A 165 -19.48 43.78 15.17
C VAL A 165 -20.31 43.55 13.90
N ASN A 166 -21.64 43.45 14.02
CA ASN A 166 -22.49 43.30 12.84
C ASN A 166 -22.64 44.62 12.10
N ILE A 167 -22.71 44.56 10.76
CA ILE A 167 -22.98 45.76 9.95
C ILE A 167 -24.31 46.41 10.31
N ALA A 168 -25.29 45.61 10.76
CA ALA A 168 -26.56 46.11 11.26
C ALA A 168 -26.38 46.97 12.52
N ASP A 169 -25.35 46.73 13.33
CA ASP A 169 -25.09 47.47 14.57
C ASP A 169 -24.36 48.79 14.31
N VAL A 170 -23.90 49.05 13.07
CA VAL A 170 -23.11 50.22 12.71
C VAL A 170 -23.91 51.17 11.79
N SER A 171 -23.79 52.48 12.02
CA SER A 171 -24.51 53.51 11.25
C SER A 171 -23.63 54.71 10.91
N ASN A 172 -23.91 55.36 9.78
CA ASN A 172 -23.30 56.63 9.40
C ASN A 172 -24.09 57.85 9.92
N VAL A 173 -25.27 57.62 10.51
CA VAL A 173 -26.14 58.66 11.10
C VAL A 173 -26.58 58.24 12.50
N ALA A 174 -26.84 59.23 13.37
CA ALA A 174 -27.34 58.99 14.71
C ALA A 174 -28.65 58.18 14.68
N ALA A 175 -28.62 56.97 15.26
CA ALA A 175 -29.79 56.10 15.37
C ALA A 175 -29.75 55.33 16.70
N PRO A 176 -30.91 55.03 17.32
CA PRO A 176 -30.94 54.24 18.56
C PRO A 176 -30.25 52.88 18.40
N ASN A 177 -29.51 52.47 19.44
CA ASN A 177 -28.81 51.18 19.51
C ASN A 177 -27.81 50.91 18.37
N LYS A 178 -27.23 51.97 17.78
CA LYS A 178 -26.18 51.87 16.76
C LYS A 178 -24.86 52.44 17.24
N ILE A 179 -23.78 51.83 16.78
CA ILE A 179 -22.42 52.36 16.81
C ILE A 179 -22.29 53.35 15.64
N ILE A 180 -21.87 54.58 15.91
CA ILE A 180 -21.73 55.60 14.87
C ILE A 180 -20.32 55.55 14.29
N LYS A 181 -20.20 55.47 12.95
CA LYS A 181 -18.90 55.59 12.26
C LYS A 181 -18.43 57.03 12.30
N ALA A 182 -17.13 57.23 12.45
CA ALA A 182 -16.55 58.53 12.20
C ALA A 182 -16.75 58.94 10.73
N ASP A 183 -16.93 60.22 10.48
CA ASP A 183 -17.01 60.81 9.15
C ASP A 183 -15.61 60.92 8.50
N GLY A 184 -15.56 61.52 7.31
CA GLY A 184 -14.32 61.71 6.55
C GLY A 184 -13.28 62.57 7.27
N ASP A 185 -13.69 63.38 8.25
CA ASP A 185 -12.83 64.23 9.07
C ASP A 185 -12.46 63.55 10.41
N GLY A 186 -12.85 62.29 10.60
CA GLY A 186 -12.62 61.53 11.82
C GLY A 186 -13.50 61.98 12.99
N LYS A 187 -14.57 62.74 12.74
CA LYS A 187 -15.52 63.22 13.76
C LYS A 187 -16.70 62.25 13.86
N ILE A 188 -17.37 62.24 15.02
CA ILE A 188 -18.64 61.50 15.16
C ILE A 188 -19.76 62.40 14.61
N PRO A 189 -20.41 62.05 13.49
CA PRO A 189 -21.46 62.86 12.83
C PRO A 189 -22.82 62.71 13.55
N ALA A 190 -22.81 62.80 14.87
CA ALA A 190 -23.98 62.68 15.71
C ALA A 190 -23.85 63.64 16.89
N SER A 191 -24.99 64.11 17.41
CA SER A 191 -25.00 64.88 18.64
C SER A 191 -24.57 64.01 19.80
N ILE A 192 -23.35 64.21 20.31
CA ILE A 192 -22.82 63.55 21.52
C ILE A 192 -23.21 64.27 22.80
N THR A 193 -24.32 65.02 22.76
CA THR A 193 -24.84 65.80 23.89
C THR A 193 -25.38 64.90 25.00
N GLY A 194 -24.53 64.04 25.56
CA GLY A 194 -24.74 63.25 26.76
C GLY A 194 -24.73 64.13 28.01
N ASN A 195 -25.62 65.13 28.02
CA ASN A 195 -26.22 65.82 29.17
C ASN A 195 -27.27 66.84 28.70
N ALA A 196 -27.32 67.25 27.42
CA ALA A 196 -28.21 68.35 27.01
C ALA A 196 -29.70 68.05 27.21
N ALA A 197 -30.11 66.77 27.19
CA ALA A 197 -31.51 66.39 27.43
C ALA A 197 -31.95 66.54 28.90
N THR A 198 -31.03 66.43 29.86
CA THR A 198 -31.31 66.53 31.32
C THR A 198 -30.61 67.72 31.99
N ALA A 199 -29.79 68.47 31.26
CA ALA A 199 -29.17 69.71 31.69
C ALA A 199 -30.20 70.84 31.76
N THR A 200 -31.19 70.68 32.66
CA THR A 200 -32.18 71.70 33.01
C THR A 200 -31.54 72.99 33.52
N LYS A 201 -30.28 72.92 33.99
CA LYS A 201 -29.49 74.10 34.35
C LYS A 201 -29.17 75.00 33.14
N LEU A 202 -29.13 74.46 31.92
CA LEU A 202 -28.88 75.19 30.68
C LEU A 202 -30.09 75.22 29.73
N SER A 203 -31.25 74.67 30.14
CA SER A 203 -32.47 74.62 29.31
C SER A 203 -33.33 75.90 29.36
N VAL A 204 -32.92 76.90 30.15
CA VAL A 204 -33.47 78.25 30.20
C VAL A 204 -32.32 79.22 29.98
N GLU A 205 -32.58 80.38 29.37
CA GLU A 205 -31.56 81.41 29.16
C GLU A 205 -30.83 81.70 30.49
N ARG A 206 -29.50 81.56 30.46
CA ARG A 206 -28.62 81.88 31.58
C ARG A 206 -27.72 83.03 31.16
N GLN A 207 -27.66 84.05 32.00
CA GLN A 207 -26.63 85.06 31.90
C GLN A 207 -25.29 84.42 32.26
N ILE A 208 -24.40 84.26 31.28
CA ILE A 208 -23.02 83.87 31.52
C ILE A 208 -22.27 85.17 31.82
N GLU A 209 -22.03 85.44 33.10
CA GLU A 209 -21.29 86.62 33.51
C GLU A 209 -19.79 86.33 33.39
N ILE A 210 -19.13 87.01 32.46
CA ILE A 210 -17.67 87.04 32.36
C ILE A 210 -17.23 88.38 32.94
N THR A 211 -16.56 88.37 34.09
CA THR A 211 -16.06 89.60 34.71
C THR A 211 -14.59 89.84 34.31
N GLY A 212 -14.33 91.01 33.72
CA GLY A 212 -13.02 91.37 33.14
C GLY A 212 -12.96 91.22 31.61
N ASP A 213 -11.77 91.34 31.04
CA ASP A 213 -11.56 91.24 29.58
C ASP A 213 -11.69 89.78 29.10
N ALA A 214 -12.68 89.51 28.27
CA ALA A 214 -12.87 88.22 27.60
C ALA A 214 -12.29 88.28 26.19
N ASN A 215 -11.19 87.59 25.94
CA ASN A 215 -10.68 87.38 24.58
C ASN A 215 -10.89 85.93 24.16
N GLY A 216 -11.57 85.74 23.03
CA GLY A 216 -11.73 84.45 22.36
C GLY A 216 -11.56 84.60 20.85
N ALA A 217 -10.78 83.71 20.24
CA ALA A 217 -10.69 83.52 18.81
C ALA A 217 -11.07 82.07 18.49
N ALA A 218 -11.71 81.85 17.34
CA ALA A 218 -12.20 80.54 16.91
C ALA A 218 -11.07 79.54 16.66
#